data_AF-A0A541CKZ0-F1
#
_entry.id   AF-A0A541CKZ0-F1
#
_cell.length_a   1.000
_cell.length_b   1.000
_cell.length_c   1.000
_cell.angle_alpha   90.00
_cell.angle_beta   90.00
_cell.angle_gamma   90.00
#
_symmetry.space_group_name_H-M   'P 1'
#
loop_
_entity.id
_entity.type
_entity.pdbx_description
1 polymer ?
#
loop_
_entity_poly.entity_id
_entity_poly.type
_entity_poly.pdbx_seq_one_letter_code
_entity_poly.pdbx_strand_id
1 'polypeptide(L)' 'MSDATYKTIASITIGTFRSTGQRQADGTWLVPIEQDTWDRIQAMRLPGETDEDVIQRAIHISLGGRPS' A
#
# COMPACT_ATOMS: atom_id res chain seq x y z
N MET A 1 -1.70 -16.89 -10.33
CA MET A 1 -2.87 -16.43 -9.54
C MET A 1 -3.52 -15.29 -10.28
N SER A 2 -4.85 -15.26 -10.40
CA SER A 2 -5.56 -14.12 -10.99
C SER A 2 -5.89 -13.07 -9.92
N ASP A 3 -6.05 -11.81 -10.33
CA ASP A 3 -6.42 -10.70 -9.44
C ASP A 3 -7.73 -10.96 -8.67
N ALA A 4 -8.68 -11.65 -9.32
CA ALA A 4 -9.92 -12.10 -8.70
C ALA A 4 -9.69 -13.11 -7.57
N THR A 5 -8.75 -14.04 -7.74
CA THR A 5 -8.37 -14.99 -6.69
C THR A 5 -7.70 -14.27 -5.51
N TYR A 6 -6.87 -13.25 -5.77
CA TYR A 6 -6.25 -12.46 -4.70
C TYR A 6 -7.29 -11.67 -3.90
N LYS A 7 -8.21 -10.96 -4.57
CA LYS A 7 -9.30 -10.22 -3.91
C LYS A 7 -10.21 -11.13 -3.09
N THR A 8 -10.49 -12.32 -3.61
CA THR A 8 -11.28 -13.33 -2.90
C THR A 8 -10.55 -13.78 -1.64
N ILE A 9 -9.28 -14.18 -1.74
CA ILE A 9 -8.48 -14.61 -0.57
C ILE A 9 -8.33 -13.47 0.45
N ALA A 10 -8.06 -12.24 -0.02
CA ALA A 10 -7.98 -11.07 0.85
C ALA A 10 -9.29 -10.84 1.61
N SER A 11 -10.45 -10.92 0.95
CA SER A 11 -11.74 -10.70 1.62
C SER A 11 -12.07 -11.76 2.70
N ILE A 12 -11.58 -13.00 2.55
CA ILE A 12 -11.73 -14.06 3.57
C ILE A 12 -10.63 -14.02 4.64
N THR A 13 -9.46 -13.44 4.33
CA THR A 13 -8.28 -13.40 5.22
C THR A 13 -8.19 -12.11 6.04
N ILE A 14 -9.01 -11.08 5.72
CA ILE A 14 -9.20 -9.94 6.62
C ILE A 14 -9.97 -10.44 7.86
N GLY A 15 -9.25 -11.12 8.76
CA GLY A 15 -9.55 -11.02 10.18
C GLY A 15 -9.56 -9.55 10.57
N THR A 16 -10.27 -9.21 11.65
CA THR A 16 -10.42 -7.83 12.17
C THR A 16 -9.21 -6.96 11.85
N PHE A 17 -9.35 -6.09 10.85
CA PHE A 17 -8.30 -5.15 10.45
C PHE A 17 -7.91 -4.35 11.69
N ARG A 18 -6.70 -4.57 12.21
CA ARG A 18 -6.12 -3.72 13.25
C ARG A 18 -5.21 -2.75 12.54
N SER A 19 -5.57 -1.47 12.57
CA SER A 19 -4.65 -0.42 12.15
C SER A 19 -3.38 -0.52 13.03
N THR A 20 -2.25 -0.81 12.40
CA THR A 20 -0.92 -0.84 13.05
C THR A 20 -0.16 0.46 12.85
N GLY A 21 -0.72 1.42 12.10
CA GLY A 21 -0.15 2.74 11.90
C GLY A 21 -0.19 3.58 13.18
N GLN A 22 0.90 4.28 13.48
CA GLN A 22 1.03 5.14 14.65
C GLN A 22 1.33 6.58 14.25
N ARG A 23 0.46 7.51 14.66
CA ARG A 23 0.68 8.94 14.46
C ARG A 23 1.78 9.43 15.41
N GLN A 24 2.79 10.08 14.87
CA GLN A 24 3.93 10.62 15.59
C GLN A 24 3.64 12.04 16.11
N ALA A 25 4.50 12.54 17.01
CA ALA A 25 4.34 13.86 17.63
C ALA A 25 4.42 15.03 16.63
N ASP A 26 5.16 14.85 15.53
CA ASP A 26 5.29 15.82 14.44
C ASP A 26 4.12 15.78 13.44
N GLY A 27 3.15 14.89 13.65
CA GLY A 27 1.98 14.72 12.79
C GLY A 27 2.16 13.74 11.65
N THR A 28 3.35 13.16 11.47
CA THR A 28 3.61 12.09 10.50
C THR A 28 3.04 10.74 10.97
N TRP A 29 3.02 9.75 10.08
CA TRP A 29 2.57 8.39 10.40
C TRP A 29 3.72 7.39 10.24
N LEU A 30 3.94 6.60 11.29
CA LEU A 30 4.75 5.39 11.21
C LEU A 30 3.84 4.24 10.81
N VAL A 31 4.02 3.70 9.62
CA VAL A 31 3.24 2.56 9.12
C VAL A 31 4.17 1.36 9.00
N PRO A 32 4.06 0.34 9.87
CA PRO A 32 4.84 -0.87 9.74
C PRO A 32 4.34 -1.65 8.52
N ILE A 33 5.24 -1.90 7.58
CA ILE A 33 5.00 -2.70 6.38
C ILE A 33 6.02 -3.84 6.34
N GLU A 34 5.60 -4.97 5.77
CA GLU A 34 6.49 -6.11 5.56
C GLU A 34 7.56 -5.78 4.50
N GLN A 35 8.75 -6.35 4.65
CA GLN A 35 9.89 -6.05 3.77
C GLN A 35 9.59 -6.39 2.30
N ASP A 36 8.90 -7.50 2.05
CA ASP A 36 8.53 -7.92 0.69
C ASP A 36 7.53 -6.95 0.04
N THR A 37 6.62 -6.38 0.84
CA THR A 37 5.69 -5.32 0.41
C THR A 37 6.46 -4.05 0.08
N TRP A 38 7.44 -3.68 0.91
CA TRP A 38 8.32 -2.55 0.62
C TRP A 38 9.11 -2.73 -0.68
N ASP A 39 9.72 -3.90 -0.89
CA ASP A 39 10.51 -4.18 -2.08
C ASP A 39 9.67 -4.09 -3.36
N ARG A 40 8.40 -4.52 -3.29
CA ARG A 40 7.44 -4.36 -4.41
C ARG A 40 7.11 -2.89 -4.68
N ILE A 41 6.93 -2.08 -3.63
CA ILE A 41 6.72 -0.63 -3.78
C ILE A 41 7.94 0.01 -4.45
N GLN A 42 9.16 -0.33 -4.00
CA GLN A 42 10.38 0.20 -4.60
C GLN A 42 10.56 -0.24 -6.06
N ALA A 43 10.19 -1.48 -6.40
CA ALA A 43 10.24 -1.97 -7.78
C ALA A 43 9.25 -1.23 -8.71
N MET A 44 8.19 -0.62 -8.16
CA MET A 44 7.24 0.19 -8.91
C MET A 44 7.67 1.66 -9.08
N ARG A 45 8.73 2.11 -8.40
CA ARG A 45 9.18 3.50 -8.40
C ARG A 45 9.62 3.95 -9.79
N LEU A 46 9.09 5.09 -10.23
CA LEU A 46 9.53 5.77 -11.43
C LEU A 46 10.68 6.74 -11.12
N PRO A 47 11.54 7.07 -12.10
CA PRO A 47 12.63 8.02 -11.90
C PRO A 47 12.12 9.36 -11.35
N GLY A 48 12.67 9.78 -10.21
CA GLY A 48 12.33 11.05 -9.56
C GLY A 48 11.16 11.00 -8.59
N GLU A 49 10.47 9.87 -8.44
CA GLU A 49 9.40 9.72 -7.43
C GLU A 49 9.96 9.62 -6.01
N THR A 50 9.27 10.27 -5.08
CA THR A 50 9.42 10.06 -3.64
C THR A 50 8.70 8.78 -3.18
N ASP A 51 8.90 8.38 -1.92
CA ASP A 51 8.12 7.28 -1.31
C ASP A 51 6.61 7.56 -1.36
N GLU A 52 6.21 8.81 -1.10
CA GLU A 52 4.81 9.20 -1.10
C GLU A 52 4.19 9.09 -2.51
N ASP A 53 4.90 9.53 -3.55
CA ASP A 53 4.41 9.49 -4.93
C ASP A 53 4.11 8.06 -5.39
N VAL A 54 5.04 7.14 -5.14
CA VAL A 54 4.87 5.73 -5.53
C VAL A 54 3.77 5.05 -4.73
N ILE A 55 3.63 5.35 -3.43
CA ILE A 55 2.57 4.80 -2.57
C ILE A 55 1.21 5.31 -3.00
N GLN A 56 1.05 6.63 -3.18
CA GLN A 56 -0.21 7.23 -3.64
C GLN A 56 -0.63 6.66 -5.00
N ARG A 57 0.31 6.53 -5.94
CA ARG A 57 0.04 5.92 -7.25
C ARG A 57 -0.37 4.46 -7.14
N ALA A 58 0.31 3.67 -6.29
CA ALA A 58 -0.05 2.27 -6.06
C ALA A 58 -1.47 2.12 -5.48
N ILE A 59 -1.85 3.00 -4.54
CA ILE A 59 -3.20 3.06 -3.98
C ILE A 59 -4.23 3.40 -5.08
N HIS A 60 -3.97 4.43 -5.90
CA HIS A 60 -4.85 4.80 -7.00
C HIS A 60 -5.08 3.65 -7.98
N ILE A 61 -4.01 2.96 -8.39
CA ILE A 61 -4.10 1.77 -9.26
C ILE A 61 -4.96 0.68 -8.60
N SER A 62 -4.75 0.43 -7.31
CA SER A 62 -5.48 -0.63 -6.57
C SER A 62 -6.97 -0.32 -6.41
N LEU A 63 -7.33 0.94 -6.12
CA LEU A 63 -8.70 1.38 -5.94
C LEU A 63 -9.44 1.68 -7.26
N GLY A 64 -8.76 1.58 -8.40
CA GLY A 64 -9.33 1.92 -9.72
C GLY A 64 -9.54 3.41 -9.94
N GLY A 65 -8.98 4.27 -9.09
CA GLY A 65 -8.99 5.72 -9.27
C GLY A 65 -7.93 6.13 -10.29
N ARG A 66 -8.29 6.97 -11.27
CA ARG A 66 -7.28 7.64 -12.09
C ARG A 66 -6.55 8.67 -11.23
N PRO A 67 -5.21 8.80 -11.36
CA PRO A 67 -4.50 9.92 -10.75
C PRO A 67 -5.07 11.23 -11.30
N SER A 68 -5.43 12.15 -10.39
CA SER A 68 -5.88 13.52 -10.70
C SER A 68 -4.72 14.46 -10.97
#